data_AF-A0A961UT01-F1
#
_entry.id   AF-A0A961UT01-F1
#
_cell.length_a   1.000
_cell.length_b   1.000
_cell.length_c   1.000
_cell.angle_alpha   90.00
_cell.angle_beta   90.00
_cell.angle_gamma   90.00
#
_symmetry.space_group_name_H-M   'P 1'
#
loop_
_entity.id
_entity.type
_entity.pdbx_description
1 polymer ?
#
loop_
_entity_poly.entity_id
_entity_poly.type
_entity_poly.pdbx_seq_one_letter_code
_entity_poly.pdbx_strand_id
1 'polypeptide(L)'
;MGGLVETEIAESMEGLVTGDMELCEKVRRDDAKVDALEVRIDELAVRVLALRQPVASDLRTIVCALRISSNLERIGDYSKNIAKRAMLIDGDAKVGSSANTLKRMARMVKTMVG
;
A
#
# COMPACT_ATOMS: atom_id res chain seq x y z
N MET A 1 0.61 -6.75 -6.88
CA MET A 1 0.08 -6.08 -5.68
C MET A 1 1.22 -5.58 -4.81
N GLY A 2 2.09 -6.45 -4.27
CA GLY A 2 3.21 -6.04 -3.40
C GLY A 2 4.07 -4.88 -3.94
N GLY A 3 4.58 -4.99 -5.17
CA GLY A 3 5.39 -3.91 -5.77
C GLY A 3 4.63 -2.59 -6.02
N LEU A 4 3.29 -2.64 -6.19
CA LEU A 4 2.48 -1.41 -6.29
C LEU A 4 2.40 -0.72 -4.93
N VAL A 5 2.11 -1.49 -3.89
CA VAL A 5 2.07 -1.00 -2.50
C VAL A 5 3.43 -0.44 -2.07
N GLU A 6 4.53 -1.11 -2.43
CA GLU A 6 5.89 -0.60 -2.17
C GLU A 6 6.14 0.76 -2.86
N THR A 7 5.63 0.91 -4.09
CA THR A 7 5.71 2.16 -4.84
C THR A 7 4.87 3.26 -4.18
N GLU A 8 3.64 2.95 -3.77
CA GLU A 8 2.75 3.90 -3.09
C GLU A 8 3.33 4.40 -1.76
N ILE A 9 3.97 3.53 -0.97
CA ILE A 9 4.68 3.91 0.25
C ILE A 9 5.82 4.89 -0.09
N ALA A 10 6.63 4.58 -1.10
CA ALA A 10 7.77 5.40 -1.47
C ALA A 10 7.32 6.79 -1.97
N GLU A 11 6.36 6.81 -2.90
CA GLU A 11 5.86 8.03 -3.52
C GLU A 11 5.05 8.90 -2.53
N SER A 12 4.24 8.31 -1.64
CA SER A 12 3.49 9.07 -0.63
C SER A 12 4.42 9.77 0.37
N MET A 13 5.50 9.09 0.76
CA MET A 13 6.50 9.66 1.65
C MET A 13 7.36 10.71 0.97
N GLU A 14 7.67 10.53 -0.32
CA GLU A 14 8.34 11.55 -1.11
C GLU A 14 7.47 12.79 -1.25
N GLY A 15 6.21 12.65 -1.68
CA GLY A 15 5.26 13.75 -1.82
C GLY A 15 5.06 14.51 -0.51
N LEU A 16 4.98 13.79 0.62
CA LEU A 16 4.92 14.41 1.95
C LEU A 16 6.16 15.26 2.28
N VAL A 17 7.35 14.79 1.94
CA VAL A 17 8.61 15.46 2.28
C VAL A 17 8.88 16.65 1.36
N THR A 18 8.60 16.50 0.07
CA THR A 18 8.90 17.51 -0.95
C THR A 18 7.79 18.54 -1.10
N GLY A 19 6.57 18.21 -0.67
CA GLY A 19 5.37 19.00 -0.96
C GLY A 19 4.88 18.79 -2.40
N ASP A 20 5.27 17.69 -3.05
CA ASP A 20 4.86 17.38 -4.42
C ASP A 20 3.41 16.90 -4.46
N MET A 21 2.52 17.81 -4.85
CA MET A 21 1.08 17.59 -4.93
C MET A 21 0.70 16.64 -6.08
N GLU A 22 1.44 16.67 -7.20
CA GLU A 22 1.17 15.78 -8.33
C GLU A 22 1.48 14.34 -7.95
N LEU A 23 2.58 14.12 -7.23
CA LEU A 23 2.94 12.81 -6.71
C LEU A 23 1.92 12.30 -5.69
N CYS A 24 1.43 13.17 -4.80
CA CYS A 24 0.38 12.80 -3.84
C CYS A 24 -0.92 12.40 -4.55
N GLU A 25 -1.34 13.14 -5.58
CA GLU A 25 -2.55 12.80 -6.34
C GLU A 25 -2.38 11.53 -7.16
N LYS A 26 -1.16 11.28 -7.70
CA LYS A 26 -0.82 10.02 -8.35
C LYS A 26 -1.03 8.84 -7.42
N VAL A 27 -0.49 8.87 -6.19
CA VAL A 27 -0.69 7.81 -5.19
C VAL A 27 -2.18 7.59 -4.91
N ARG A 28 -2.93 8.68 -4.69
CA ARG A 28 -4.37 8.60 -4.41
C ARG A 28 -5.15 7.91 -5.53
N ARG A 29 -4.74 8.11 -6.78
CA ARG A 29 -5.35 7.47 -7.96
C ARG A 29 -4.88 6.03 -8.16
N ASP A 30 -3.61 5.75 -7.92
CA ASP A 30 -3.01 4.43 -8.16
C ASP A 30 -3.50 3.39 -7.15
N ASP A 31 -3.91 3.80 -5.94
CA ASP A 31 -4.50 2.96 -4.89
C ASP A 31 -5.71 2.12 -5.38
N ALA A 32 -6.52 2.65 -6.31
CA ALA A 32 -7.62 1.89 -6.92
C ALA A 32 -7.15 0.62 -7.66
N LYS A 33 -5.89 0.55 -8.09
CA LYS A 33 -5.29 -0.65 -8.69
C LYS A 33 -5.00 -1.70 -7.62
N VAL A 34 -4.65 -1.30 -6.40
CA VAL A 34 -4.43 -2.20 -5.26
C VAL A 34 -5.77 -2.81 -4.84
N ASP A 35 -6.81 -1.99 -4.69
CA ASP A 35 -8.19 -2.45 -4.40
C ASP A 35 -8.66 -3.49 -5.43
N ALA A 36 -8.50 -3.18 -6.73
CA ALA A 36 -8.91 -4.08 -7.80
C ALA A 36 -8.14 -5.42 -7.79
N LEU A 37 -6.88 -5.40 -7.35
CA LEU A 37 -6.08 -6.62 -7.22
C LEU A 37 -6.51 -7.45 -6.01
N GLU A 38 -6.89 -6.81 -4.90
CA GLU A 38 -7.43 -7.51 -3.73
C GLU A 38 -8.69 -8.29 -4.11
N VAL A 39 -9.67 -7.60 -4.72
CA VAL A 39 -10.92 -8.22 -5.19
C VAL A 39 -10.63 -9.38 -6.13
N ARG A 40 -9.67 -9.22 -7.06
CA ARG A 40 -9.29 -10.30 -7.98
C ARG A 40 -8.67 -11.50 -7.27
N ILE A 41 -7.88 -11.28 -6.21
CA ILE A 41 -7.30 -12.36 -5.42
C ILE A 41 -8.41 -13.10 -4.66
N ASP A 42 -9.37 -12.37 -4.09
CA ASP A 42 -10.53 -12.95 -3.40
C ASP A 42 -11.37 -13.82 -4.34
N GLU A 43 -11.71 -13.33 -5.53
CA GLU A 43 -12.45 -14.08 -6.54
C GLU A 43 -11.73 -15.36 -6.97
N LEU A 44 -10.41 -15.28 -7.16
CA LEU A 44 -9.59 -16.45 -7.50
C LEU A 44 -9.57 -17.48 -6.38
N ALA A 45 -9.43 -17.03 -5.13
CA ALA A 45 -9.45 -17.91 -3.97
C ALA A 45 -10.79 -18.62 -3.83
N VAL A 46 -11.91 -17.88 -3.90
CA VAL A 46 -13.27 -18.45 -3.87
C VAL A 46 -13.46 -19.46 -4.99
N ARG A 47 -13.02 -19.14 -6.22
CA ARG A 47 -13.11 -20.05 -7.36
C ARG A 47 -12.33 -21.35 -7.12
N VAL A 48 -11.10 -21.28 -6.60
CA VAL A 48 -10.30 -22.47 -6.32
C VAL A 48 -10.94 -23.31 -5.21
N LEU A 49 -11.42 -22.68 -4.13
CA LEU A 49 -12.11 -23.38 -3.04
C LEU A 49 -13.36 -24.10 -3.54
N ALA A 50 -14.17 -23.45 -4.38
CA ALA A 50 -15.41 -24.00 -4.92
C ALA A 50 -15.16 -25.14 -5.92
N LEU A 51 -14.16 -25.02 -6.79
CA LEU A 51 -13.96 -25.97 -7.91
C LEU A 51 -13.01 -27.12 -7.58
N ARG A 52 -12.12 -26.96 -6.60
CA ARG A 52 -11.01 -27.91 -6.37
C ARG A 52 -10.98 -28.53 -4.98
N GLN A 53 -11.71 -27.97 -4.01
CA GLN A 53 -11.76 -28.46 -2.62
C GLN A 53 -10.37 -28.82 -2.04
N PRO A 54 -9.38 -27.89 -2.12
CA PRO A 54 -8.02 -28.16 -1.66
C PRO A 54 -7.99 -28.42 -0.15
N VAL A 55 -7.02 -29.23 0.30
CA VAL A 55 -6.87 -29.64 1.70
C VAL A 55 -5.47 -29.35 2.24
N ALA A 56 -5.31 -29.37 3.56
CA ALA A 56 -4.03 -29.25 4.27
C ALA A 56 -3.15 -28.08 3.78
N SER A 57 -2.05 -28.38 3.09
CA SER A 57 -1.08 -27.37 2.61
C SER A 57 -1.70 -26.40 1.63
N ASP A 58 -2.51 -26.88 0.69
CA ASP A 58 -3.03 -26.06 -0.41
C ASP A 58 -4.09 -25.09 0.10
N LEU A 59 -4.96 -25.59 0.99
CA LEU A 59 -5.93 -24.73 1.69
C LEU A 59 -5.22 -23.65 2.51
N ARG A 60 -4.15 -24.02 3.22
CA ARG A 60 -3.37 -23.05 4.01
C ARG A 60 -2.75 -21.99 3.12
N THR A 61 -2.17 -22.36 1.98
CA THR A 61 -1.59 -21.41 1.02
C THR A 61 -2.63 -20.41 0.51
N ILE A 62 -3.84 -20.86 0.17
CA ILE A 62 -4.92 -19.97 -0.29
C ILE A 62 -5.34 -19.01 0.82
N VAL A 63 -5.55 -19.50 2.04
CA VAL A 63 -5.92 -18.65 3.19
C VAL A 63 -4.81 -17.65 3.51
N CYS A 64 -3.54 -18.05 3.43
CA CYS A 64 -2.41 -17.14 3.58
C CYS A 64 -2.40 -16.06 2.50
N ALA A 65 -2.65 -16.40 1.23
CA ALA A 65 -2.71 -15.44 0.14
C ALA A 65 -3.82 -14.39 0.36
N LEU A 66 -5.02 -14.82 0.78
CA LEU A 66 -6.12 -13.93 1.15
C LEU A 66 -5.71 -12.94 2.26
N ARG A 67 -5.12 -13.45 3.35
CA ARG A 67 -4.69 -12.60 4.48
C ARG A 67 -3.58 -11.63 4.09
N ILE A 68 -2.63 -12.06 3.28
CA ILE A 68 -1.54 -11.20 2.79
C ILE A 68 -2.10 -10.13 1.86
N SER A 69 -3.04 -10.48 0.97
CA SER A 69 -3.71 -9.54 0.08
C SER A 69 -4.40 -8.41 0.86
N SER A 70 -5.22 -8.76 1.86
CA SER A 70 -5.90 -7.77 2.70
C SER A 70 -4.91 -6.90 3.52
N ASN A 71 -3.79 -7.47 3.96
CA ASN A 71 -2.76 -6.67 4.63
C ASN A 71 -2.07 -5.70 3.66
N LEU A 72 -1.86 -6.09 2.40
CA LEU A 72 -1.27 -5.23 1.38
C LEU A 72 -2.22 -4.08 1.01
N GLU A 73 -3.52 -4.35 0.86
CA GLU A 73 -4.54 -3.31 0.65
C GLU A 73 -4.50 -2.26 1.76
N ARG A 74 -4.51 -2.69 3.02
CA ARG A 74 -4.42 -1.75 4.16
C ARG A 74 -3.17 -0.86 4.12
N ILE A 75 -2.04 -1.40 3.68
CA ILE A 75 -0.79 -0.63 3.54
C ILE A 75 -0.91 0.39 2.39
N GLY A 76 -1.56 0.02 1.28
CA GLY A 76 -1.91 0.95 0.20
C GLY A 76 -2.79 2.09 0.72
N ASP A 77 -3.86 1.76 1.44
CA ASP A 77 -4.80 2.76 1.96
C ASP A 77 -4.14 3.69 3.01
N TYR A 78 -3.19 3.17 3.82
CA TYR A 78 -2.33 4.03 4.64
C TYR A 78 -1.45 4.99 3.82
N SER A 79 -0.89 4.53 2.70
CA SER A 79 -0.06 5.34 1.80
C SER A 79 -0.89 6.45 1.13
N LYS A 80 -2.10 6.13 0.67
CA LYS A 80 -3.10 7.10 0.19
C LYS A 80 -3.50 8.11 1.26
N ASN A 81 -3.66 7.68 2.52
CA ASN A 81 -3.96 8.58 3.63
C ASN A 81 -2.78 9.52 3.96
N ILE A 82 -1.53 9.05 3.83
CA ILE A 82 -0.34 9.91 3.92
C ILE A 82 -0.37 10.97 2.82
N ALA A 83 -0.60 10.58 1.56
CA ALA A 83 -0.67 11.50 0.44
C ALA A 83 -1.79 12.55 0.61
N LYS A 84 -2.99 12.15 1.03
CA LYS A 84 -4.10 13.08 1.34
C LYS A 84 -3.72 14.09 2.43
N ARG A 85 -3.00 13.66 3.47
CA ARG A 85 -2.55 14.55 4.55
C ARG A 85 -1.45 15.48 4.08
N ALA A 86 -0.51 15.00 3.27
CA ALA A 86 0.53 15.82 2.66
C ALA A 86 -0.07 17.01 1.89
N MET A 87 -1.16 16.78 1.16
CA MET A 87 -1.87 17.83 0.41
C MET A 87 -2.53 18.91 1.29
N LEU A 88 -2.71 18.68 2.59
CA LEU A 88 -3.29 19.63 3.53
C LEU A 88 -2.23 20.40 4.34
N ILE A 89 -0.96 20.01 4.23
CA ILE A 89 0.14 20.70 4.91
C ILE A 89 0.50 21.93 4.06
N ASP A 90 0.33 23.11 4.63
CA ASP A 90 0.64 24.38 3.98
C ASP A 90 2.14 24.46 3.62
N GLY A 91 2.46 24.96 2.42
CA GLY A 91 3.79 24.87 1.80
C GLY A 91 4.93 25.51 2.60
N ASP A 92 4.61 26.44 3.50
CA ASP A 92 5.56 27.09 4.41
C ASP A 92 5.76 26.32 5.73
N ALA A 93 4.77 25.53 6.16
CA ALA A 93 4.91 24.58 7.26
C ALA A 93 5.48 23.25 6.73
N LYS A 94 6.64 23.32 6.05
CA LYS A 94 7.39 22.11 5.67
C LYS A 94 7.47 21.19 6.88
N VAL A 95 7.49 19.88 6.63
CA VAL A 95 7.70 18.80 7.63
C VAL A 95 8.89 19.09 8.59
N GLY A 96 9.73 20.08 8.29
CA GLY A 96 10.52 20.78 9.28
C GLY A 96 11.62 19.87 9.81
N SER A 97 11.86 19.91 11.12
CA SER A 97 12.82 19.03 11.79
C SER A 97 12.46 17.54 11.68
N SER A 98 11.20 17.20 11.38
CA SER A 98 10.72 15.81 11.30
C SER A 98 11.02 15.14 9.96
N ALA A 99 11.41 15.88 8.92
CA ALA A 99 11.59 15.34 7.57
C ALA A 99 12.62 14.21 7.52
N ASN A 100 13.73 14.35 8.25
CA ASN A 100 14.77 13.33 8.33
C ASN A 100 14.29 12.05 9.05
N THR A 101 13.47 12.21 10.10
CA THR A 101 12.86 11.09 10.81
C THR A 101 11.87 10.35 9.93
N LEU A 102 11.01 11.07 9.21
CA LEU A 102 10.06 10.47 8.27
C LEU A 102 10.77 9.73 7.12
N LYS A 103 11.84 10.30 6.54
CA LYS A 103 12.67 9.61 5.54
C LYS A 103 13.29 8.31 6.07
N ARG A 104 13.68 8.27 7.35
CA ARG A 104 14.19 7.04 7.99
C ARG A 104 13.10 6.02 8.20
N MET A 105 11.93 6.44 8.68
CA MET A 105 10.76 5.56 8.86
C MET A 105 10.33 4.95 7.53
N ALA A 106 10.24 5.76 6.46
CA ALA A 106 9.91 5.29 5.11
C ALA A 106 10.87 4.19 4.63
N ARG A 107 12.18 4.37 4.83
CA ARG A 107 13.19 3.36 4.49
C ARG A 107 13.00 2.06 5.26
N MET A 108 12.73 2.13 6.57
CA MET A 108 12.48 0.94 7.39
C MET A 108 11.23 0.18 6.93
N VAL A 109 10.13 0.90 6.69
CA VAL A 109 8.89 0.28 6.19
C VAL A 109 9.12 -0.37 4.82
N LYS A 110 9.85 0.29 3.92
CA LYS A 110 10.18 -0.27 2.61
C LYS A 110 10.91 -1.61 2.72
N THR A 111 11.91 -1.71 3.59
CA THR A 111 12.65 -2.98 3.84
C THR A 111 11.84 -4.08 4.53
N MET A 112 10.70 -3.75 5.15
CA MET A 112 9.81 -4.75 5.75
C MET A 112 8.82 -5.33 4.74
N VAL A 113 8.52 -4.58 3.67
CA VAL A 113 7.55 -4.96 2.63
C VAL A 113 8.23 -5.60 1.42
N GLY A 114 9.48 -5.21 1.10
CA GLY A 114 10.29 -5.71 -0.01
C GLY A 114 11.71 -6.08 0.39
#